data_AF-A0A7S0WBM3-F1
#
_entry.id   AF-A0A7S0WBM3-F1
#
_cell.length_a   1.000
_cell.length_b   1.000
_cell.length_c   1.000
_cell.angle_alpha   90.00
_cell.angle_beta   90.00
_cell.angle_gamma   90.00
#
_symmetry.space_group_name_H-M   'P 1'
#
loop_
_entity.id
_entity.type
_entity.pdbx_description
1 polymer ?
#
loop_
_entity_poly.entity_id
_entity_poly.type
_entity_poly.pdbx_seq_one_letter_code
_entity_poly.pdbx_strand_id
1 'polypeptide(L)'
;EPSCLFLVRVSQGLIHMGKGLLTLSPTHSDRALLSNVALAGLIITAFAGLDMKHTILGKYHYMLYFLFVAAQPRMLMTVDEEGKPLPVAVRVGQAVDVVGQAGRPKTITGFQTHTTPVLLSVGDRAELASEQYIPLTPVLEG
;
A
#
# COMPACT_ATOMS: atom_id res chain seq x y z
N GLU A 1 26.98 2.99 -21.22
CA GLU A 1 26.58 4.39 -20.95
C GLU A 1 26.10 4.53 -19.50
N PRO A 2 26.61 5.48 -18.72
CA PRO A 2 26.25 5.67 -17.30
C PRO A 2 24.75 5.94 -17.09
N SER A 3 24.09 6.60 -18.04
CA SER A 3 22.66 6.90 -18.04
C SER A 3 21.76 5.65 -17.99
N CYS A 4 22.11 4.61 -18.75
CA CYS A 4 21.36 3.36 -18.76
C CYS A 4 21.48 2.60 -17.44
N LEU A 5 22.66 2.63 -16.82
CA LEU A 5 22.90 1.97 -15.53
C LEU A 5 22.13 2.67 -14.39
N PHE A 6 22.05 4.01 -14.42
CA PHE A 6 21.20 4.78 -13.50
C PHE A 6 19.72 4.37 -13.63
N LEU A 7 19.21 4.31 -14.86
CA LEU A 7 17.82 3.94 -15.10
C LEU A 7 17.48 2.55 -14.54
N VAL A 8 18.33 1.55 -14.81
CA VAL A 8 18.12 0.18 -14.32
C VAL A 8 18.09 0.13 -12.79
N ARG A 9 18.94 0.91 -12.10
CA ARG A 9 18.91 1.00 -10.62
C ARG A 9 17.61 1.61 -10.10
N VAL A 10 17.10 2.65 -10.75
CA VAL A 10 15.80 3.24 -10.39
C VAL A 10 14.68 2.21 -10.59
N SER A 11 14.66 1.52 -11.73
CA SER A 11 13.68 0.46 -12.00
C SER A 11 13.77 -0.67 -10.96
N GLN A 12 14.97 -1.08 -10.57
CA GLN A 12 15.17 -2.05 -9.50
C GLN A 12 14.61 -1.53 -8.18
N GLY A 13 14.88 -0.28 -7.79
CA GLY A 13 14.33 0.33 -6.58
C GLY A 13 12.80 0.30 -6.55
N LEU A 14 12.15 0.60 -7.68
CA LEU A 14 10.69 0.55 -7.81
C LEU A 14 10.13 -0.87 -7.68
N ILE A 15 10.81 -1.87 -8.23
CA ILE A 15 10.40 -3.29 -8.10
C ILE A 15 10.54 -3.76 -6.65
N HIS A 16 11.63 -3.40 -5.97
CA HIS A 16 11.82 -3.76 -4.56
C HIS A 16 10.81 -3.06 -3.66
N MET A 17 10.43 -1.82 -3.99
CA MET A 17 9.36 -1.10 -3.31
C MET A 17 8.05 -1.89 -3.42
N GLY A 18 7.61 -2.26 -4.63
CA GLY A 18 6.35 -2.99 -4.84
C GLY A 18 6.29 -4.40 -4.23
N LYS A 19 7.43 -5.06 -4.02
CA LYS A 19 7.54 -6.33 -3.29
C LYS A 19 7.64 -6.14 -1.77
N GLY A 20 8.12 -4.98 -1.34
CA GLY A 20 8.38 -4.66 0.05
C GLY A 20 7.17 -4.06 0.73
N LEU A 21 7.43 -3.14 1.67
CA LEU A 21 6.43 -2.59 2.58
C LEU A 21 5.65 -1.42 1.99
N LEU A 22 5.96 -0.97 0.77
CA LEU A 22 5.39 0.25 0.18
C LEU A 22 4.69 -0.07 -1.14
N THR A 23 3.58 0.61 -1.40
CA THR A 23 2.90 0.59 -2.70
C THR A 23 2.67 2.00 -3.19
N LEU A 24 2.51 2.14 -4.50
CA LEU A 24 2.05 3.37 -5.11
C LEU A 24 0.57 3.26 -5.37
N SER A 25 -0.22 4.09 -4.69
CA SER A 25 -1.65 4.21 -4.94
C SER A 25 -2.09 5.66 -4.71
N PRO A 26 -2.84 6.26 -5.64
CA PRO A 26 -3.44 7.58 -5.42
C PRO A 26 -4.71 7.50 -4.56
N THR A 27 -5.21 6.29 -4.30
CA THR A 27 -6.45 6.08 -3.55
C THR A 27 -6.19 5.89 -2.06
N HIS A 28 -7.14 6.30 -1.25
CA HIS A 28 -7.12 6.21 0.21
C HIS A 28 -8.50 5.78 0.73
N SER A 29 -8.54 5.23 1.94
CA SER A 29 -9.75 4.75 2.62
C SER A 29 -10.53 3.74 1.77
N ASP A 30 -10.04 2.50 1.70
CA ASP A 30 -10.66 1.40 0.97
C ASP A 30 -11.00 1.74 -0.50
N ARG A 31 -10.11 2.51 -1.14
CA ARG A 31 -10.26 3.01 -2.51
C ARG A 31 -11.48 3.92 -2.75
N ALA A 32 -12.13 4.40 -1.69
CA ALA A 32 -13.28 5.29 -1.80
C ALA A 32 -12.89 6.72 -2.16
N LEU A 33 -11.72 7.19 -1.67
CA LEU A 33 -11.24 8.54 -1.89
C LEU A 33 -10.02 8.56 -2.79
N LEU A 34 -10.00 9.49 -3.75
CA LEU A 34 -8.84 9.75 -4.60
C LEU A 34 -8.11 11.00 -4.09
N SER A 35 -6.85 10.85 -3.73
CA SER A 35 -6.01 12.00 -3.40
C SER A 35 -5.50 12.66 -4.69
N ASN A 36 -6.00 13.87 -4.95
CA ASN A 36 -5.57 14.67 -6.10
C ASN A 36 -4.06 14.95 -6.09
N VAL A 37 -3.44 15.05 -4.91
CA VAL A 37 -2.00 15.33 -4.75
C VAL A 37 -1.17 14.11 -5.13
N ALA A 38 -1.56 12.92 -4.67
CA ALA A 38 -0.90 11.66 -5.04
C ALA A 38 -1.04 11.37 -6.53
N LEU A 39 -2.22 11.63 -7.11
CA LEU A 39 -2.45 11.52 -8.54
C LEU A 39 -1.56 12.49 -9.33
N ALA A 40 -1.49 13.76 -8.92
CA ALA A 40 -0.64 14.75 -9.56
C ALA A 40 0.84 14.32 -9.53
N GLY A 41 1.32 13.78 -8.40
CA GLY A 41 2.68 13.25 -8.27
C GLY A 41 2.99 12.15 -9.29
N LEU A 42 2.08 11.18 -9.45
CA LEU A 42 2.22 10.11 -10.44
C LEU A 42 2.22 10.64 -11.88
N ILE A 43 1.33 11.59 -12.21
CA ILE A 43 1.24 12.19 -13.55
C ILE A 43 2.51 12.98 -13.88
N ILE A 44 3.05 13.75 -12.93
CA ILE A 44 4.29 14.53 -13.11
C ILE A 44 5.46 13.59 -13.41
N THR A 45 5.61 12.49 -12.66
CA THR A 45 6.68 11.52 -12.92
C THR A 45 6.50 10.81 -14.25
N ALA A 46 5.26 10.46 -14.64
CA ALA A 46 4.98 9.86 -15.94
C ALA A 46 5.28 10.82 -17.10
N PHE A 47 4.91 12.10 -16.97
CA PHE A 47 5.19 13.13 -17.97
C PHE A 47 6.70 13.40 -18.10
N ALA A 48 7.43 13.44 -16.98
CA ALA A 48 8.89 13.52 -16.99
C ALA A 48 9.54 12.31 -17.70
N GLY A 49 8.87 11.15 -17.68
CA GLY A 49 9.29 9.94 -18.40
C GLY A 49 9.30 10.08 -19.93
N LEU A 50 8.53 11.00 -20.50
CA LEU A 50 8.46 11.18 -21.96
C LEU A 50 9.75 11.78 -22.53
N ASP A 51 10.40 12.68 -21.79
CA ASP A 51 11.71 13.24 -22.15
C ASP A 51 12.72 13.03 -21.01
N MET A 52 13.09 11.76 -20.81
CA MET A 52 14.03 11.37 -19.77
C MET A 52 15.45 11.92 -19.97
N LYS A 53 15.85 12.21 -21.22
CA LYS A 53 17.22 12.66 -21.54
C LYS A 53 17.47 14.06 -20.96
N HIS A 54 16.49 14.96 -21.05
CA HIS A 54 16.63 16.32 -20.55
C HIS A 54 16.17 16.49 -19.10
N THR A 55 15.26 15.64 -18.60
CA THR A 55 14.71 15.73 -17.25
C THR A 55 15.48 14.86 -16.24
N ILE A 56 15.08 13.59 -16.09
CA ILE A 56 15.50 12.66 -15.03
C ILE A 56 16.97 12.24 -15.17
N LEU A 57 17.50 12.11 -16.39
CA LEU A 57 18.90 11.77 -16.64
C LEU A 57 19.81 13.01 -16.76
N GLY A 58 19.19 14.20 -16.80
CA GLY A 58 19.86 15.49 -16.97
C GLY A 58 20.14 16.18 -15.63
N LYS A 59 19.52 17.34 -15.40
CA LYS A 59 19.73 18.16 -14.20
C LYS A 59 18.68 17.93 -13.09
N TYR A 60 17.54 17.31 -13.44
CA TYR A 60 16.35 17.30 -12.58
C TYR A 60 16.06 15.92 -11.99
N HIS A 61 17.06 15.30 -11.35
CA HIS A 61 16.91 13.98 -10.72
C HIS A 61 15.84 13.97 -9.60
N TYR A 62 15.65 15.09 -8.92
CA TYR A 62 14.71 15.21 -7.80
C TYR A 62 13.24 15.07 -8.20
N MET A 63 12.91 15.13 -9.50
CA MET A 63 11.54 14.90 -9.97
C MET A 63 11.04 13.49 -9.65
N LEU A 64 11.94 12.54 -9.39
CA LEU A 64 11.58 11.21 -8.89
C LEU A 64 10.99 11.24 -7.47
N TYR A 65 11.27 12.28 -6.67
CA TYR A 65 10.72 12.38 -5.31
C TYR A 65 9.21 12.63 -5.29
N PHE A 66 8.63 13.18 -6.37
CA PHE A 66 7.18 13.33 -6.49
C PHE A 66 6.43 12.00 -6.44
N LEU A 67 7.11 10.89 -6.71
CA LEU A 67 6.56 9.53 -6.58
C LEU A 67 6.21 9.18 -5.13
N PHE A 68 6.96 9.70 -4.15
CA PHE A 68 6.73 9.40 -2.73
C PHE A 68 5.42 9.99 -2.19
N VAL A 69 4.84 10.98 -2.87
CA VAL A 69 3.53 11.53 -2.51
C VAL A 69 2.42 10.47 -2.64
N ALA A 70 2.61 9.49 -3.52
CA ALA A 70 1.70 8.37 -3.71
C ALA A 70 2.14 7.09 -2.98
N ALA A 71 3.24 7.13 -2.21
CA ALA A 71 3.74 5.97 -1.49
C ALA A 71 2.94 5.75 -0.20
N GLN A 72 2.38 4.56 -0.05
CA GLN A 72 1.63 4.12 1.13
C GLN A 72 2.24 2.83 1.69
N PRO A 73 2.33 2.67 3.03
CA PRO A 73 2.70 1.39 3.63
C PRO A 73 1.66 0.30 3.32
N ARG A 74 2.05 -0.96 3.45
CA ARG A 74 1.19 -2.16 3.30
C ARG A 74 1.31 -3.13 4.47
N MET A 75 1.95 -2.69 5.55
CA MET A 75 2.26 -3.54 6.69
C MET A 75 1.24 -3.30 7.78
N LEU A 76 0.37 -4.28 7.99
CA LEU A 76 -0.57 -4.24 9.09
C LEU A 76 0.17 -4.57 10.39
N MET A 77 0.26 -3.58 11.26
CA MET A 77 0.82 -3.71 12.60
C MET A 77 -0.21 -3.27 13.63
N THR A 78 -0.45 -4.12 14.62
CA THR A 78 -1.33 -3.82 15.75
C THR A 78 -0.52 -3.29 16.91
N VAL A 79 -0.99 -2.20 17.49
CA VAL A 79 -0.38 -1.54 18.65
C VAL A 79 -1.37 -1.46 19.79
N ASP A 80 -0.85 -1.54 21.01
CA ASP A 80 -1.61 -1.32 22.23
C ASP A 80 -1.81 0.19 22.50
N GLU A 81 -2.59 0.54 23.52
CA GLU A 81 -2.85 1.93 23.94
C GLU A 81 -1.56 2.70 24.28
N GLU A 82 -0.53 2.00 24.77
CA GLU A 82 0.80 2.55 25.06
C GLU A 82 1.71 2.63 23.81
N GLY A 83 1.23 2.28 22.63
CA GLY A 83 1.99 2.28 21.38
C GLY A 83 2.98 1.13 21.24
N LYS A 84 2.88 0.09 22.08
CA LYS A 84 3.72 -1.11 21.99
C LYS A 84 3.16 -2.08 20.95
N PRO A 85 4.01 -2.74 20.13
CA PRO A 85 3.56 -3.76 19.18
C PRO A 85 2.92 -4.93 19.94
N LEU A 86 1.68 -5.25 19.59
CA LEU A 86 0.95 -6.39 20.16
C LEU A 86 0.72 -7.44 19.07
N PRO A 87 1.21 -8.69 19.23
CA PRO A 87 0.93 -9.73 18.26
C PRO A 87 -0.53 -10.20 18.40
N VAL A 88 -1.34 -9.92 17.38
CA VAL A 88 -2.76 -10.28 17.33
C VAL A 88 -3.00 -11.18 16.13
N ALA A 89 -3.88 -12.16 16.30
CA ALA A 89 -4.30 -13.06 15.23
C ALA A 89 -5.26 -12.33 14.28
N VAL A 90 -4.87 -12.21 13.02
CA VAL A 90 -5.63 -11.59 11.92
C VAL A 90 -5.89 -12.58 10.81
N ARG A 91 -7.07 -12.52 10.20
CA ARG A 91 -7.40 -13.24 8.97
C ARG A 91 -7.22 -12.29 7.82
N VAL A 92 -6.51 -12.75 6.78
CA VAL A 92 -6.23 -11.94 5.58
C VAL A 92 -6.82 -12.66 4.37
N GLY A 93 -7.45 -11.89 3.50
CA GLY A 93 -7.84 -12.38 2.19
C GLY A 93 -8.48 -11.31 1.33
N GLN A 94 -8.89 -11.70 0.12
CA GLN A 94 -9.44 -10.78 -0.85
C GLN A 94 -10.73 -10.14 -0.34
N ALA A 95 -10.87 -8.84 -0.55
CA ALA A 95 -12.10 -8.08 -0.28
C ALA A 95 -13.32 -8.69 -0.99
N VAL A 96 -14.40 -8.92 -0.24
CA VAL A 96 -15.71 -9.36 -0.75
C VAL A 96 -16.76 -8.32 -0.38
N ASP A 97 -17.66 -8.05 -1.32
CA ASP A 97 -18.83 -7.23 -1.03
C ASP A 97 -19.86 -8.05 -0.24
N VAL A 98 -20.27 -7.49 0.89
CA VAL A 98 -21.20 -8.12 1.84
C VAL A 98 -22.67 -7.83 1.51
N VAL A 99 -22.94 -6.96 0.52
CA VAL A 99 -24.30 -6.65 0.07
C VAL A 99 -24.99 -7.92 -0.46
N GLY A 100 -26.14 -8.27 0.14
CA GLY A 100 -26.97 -9.41 -0.28
C GLY A 100 -26.61 -10.75 0.37
N GLN A 101 -25.63 -10.81 1.25
CA GLN A 101 -25.31 -12.02 2.00
C GLN A 101 -26.22 -12.18 3.23
N ALA A 102 -26.77 -13.38 3.43
CA ALA A 102 -27.61 -13.69 4.59
C ALA A 102 -26.76 -14.04 5.82
N GLY A 103 -27.15 -13.54 7.00
CA GLY A 103 -26.52 -13.88 8.29
C GLY A 103 -25.53 -12.83 8.79
N ARG A 104 -24.35 -13.28 9.27
CA ARG A 104 -23.22 -12.42 9.65
C ARG A 104 -22.17 -12.47 8.52
N PRO A 105 -22.31 -11.62 7.49
CA PRO A 105 -21.45 -11.68 6.33
C PRO A 105 -20.03 -11.21 6.68
N LYS A 106 -19.03 -11.84 6.08
CA LYS A 106 -17.62 -11.48 6.26
C LYS A 106 -17.15 -10.67 5.06
N THR A 107 -16.34 -9.66 5.32
CA THR A 107 -15.84 -8.73 4.31
C THR A 107 -14.60 -9.27 3.59
N ILE A 108 -14.06 -10.41 4.03
CA ILE A 108 -12.89 -11.08 3.45
C ILE A 108 -13.20 -12.50 2.98
N THR A 109 -12.51 -12.92 1.93
CA THR A 109 -12.37 -14.35 1.58
C THR A 109 -11.33 -15.02 2.50
N GLY A 110 -11.48 -16.33 2.72
CA GLY A 110 -10.41 -17.15 3.32
C GLY A 110 -10.52 -17.36 4.84
N PHE A 111 -9.81 -18.39 5.30
CA PHE A 111 -9.77 -18.83 6.70
C PHE A 111 -8.35 -18.85 7.28
N GLN A 112 -7.34 -18.49 6.49
CA GLN A 112 -5.95 -18.48 6.98
C GLN A 112 -5.78 -17.36 8.01
N THR A 113 -5.23 -17.75 9.16
CA THR A 113 -4.97 -16.85 10.27
C THR A 113 -3.47 -16.63 10.34
N HIS A 114 -3.06 -15.37 10.37
CA HIS A 114 -1.70 -14.91 10.54
C HIS A 114 -1.58 -14.13 11.84
N THR A 115 -0.38 -14.03 12.39
CA THR A 115 -0.09 -13.16 13.54
C THR A 115 0.60 -11.90 13.06
N THR A 116 0.13 -10.73 13.52
CA THR A 116 0.74 -9.43 13.19
C THR A 116 2.20 -9.34 13.69
N PRO A 117 3.10 -8.65 12.94
CA PRO A 117 2.85 -7.87 11.72
C PRO A 117 2.73 -8.73 10.45
N VAL A 118 1.80 -8.35 9.56
CA VAL A 118 1.55 -9.05 8.29
C VAL A 118 1.60 -8.06 7.12
N LEU A 119 2.15 -8.50 5.99
CA LEU A 119 2.17 -7.72 4.75
C LEU A 119 0.91 -8.07 3.93
N LEU A 120 0.06 -7.08 3.67
CA LEU A 120 -1.18 -7.27 2.91
C LEU A 120 -0.92 -7.22 1.41
N SER A 121 -1.52 -8.13 0.62
CA SER A 121 -1.45 -8.07 -0.83
C SER A 121 -2.31 -6.92 -1.40
N VAL A 122 -2.13 -6.60 -2.68
CA VAL A 122 -2.96 -5.58 -3.34
C VAL A 122 -4.41 -6.07 -3.40
N GLY A 123 -5.31 -5.40 -2.67
CA GLY A 123 -6.73 -5.77 -2.60
C GLY A 123 -7.08 -6.80 -1.54
N ASP A 124 -6.10 -7.21 -0.73
CA ASP A 124 -6.37 -7.95 0.50
C ASP A 124 -6.93 -7.00 1.56
N ARG A 125 -7.82 -7.54 2.37
CA ARG A 125 -8.34 -6.94 3.60
C ARG A 125 -8.01 -7.86 4.76
N ALA A 126 -7.88 -7.26 5.95
CA ALA A 126 -7.69 -8.00 7.17
C ALA A 126 -8.86 -7.81 8.14
N GLU A 127 -9.19 -8.87 8.86
CA GLU A 127 -10.15 -8.86 9.97
C GLU A 127 -9.51 -9.53 11.19
N LEU A 128 -9.90 -9.13 12.40
CA LEU A 128 -9.45 -9.81 13.61
C LEU A 128 -10.01 -11.24 13.66
N ALA A 129 -9.16 -12.19 14.07
CA ALA A 129 -9.58 -13.58 14.23
C ALA A 129 -10.32 -13.86 15.55
N SER A 130 -10.14 -12.99 16.55
CA SER A 130 -10.64 -13.15 17.91
C SER A 130 -11.34 -11.88 18.41
N GLU A 131 -12.40 -12.04 19.20
CA GLU A 131 -13.17 -10.95 19.84
C GLU A 131 -12.48 -10.36 21.10
N GLN A 132 -11.20 -10.70 21.34
CA GLN A 132 -10.46 -10.20 22.51
C GLN A 132 -10.13 -8.70 22.40
N TYR A 133 -10.03 -8.20 21.17
CA TYR A 133 -9.65 -6.83 20.88
C TYR A 133 -10.71 -6.21 19.98
N ILE A 134 -10.96 -4.91 20.19
CA ILE A 134 -11.86 -4.12 19.36
C ILE A 134 -10.99 -3.25 18.45
N PRO A 135 -11.12 -3.35 17.11
CA PRO A 135 -10.33 -2.54 16.21
C PRO A 135 -10.83 -1.09 16.24
N LEU A 136 -9.92 -0.12 16.14
CA LEU A 136 -10.26 1.29 16.11
C LEU A 136 -11.07 1.65 14.84
N THR A 137 -10.73 1.00 13.72
CA THR A 137 -11.40 1.16 12.44
C THR A 137 -12.09 -0.15 12.04
N PRO A 138 -13.24 -0.09 11.35
CA PRO A 138 -13.95 -1.30 10.91
C PRO A 138 -13.17 -2.10 9.85
N VAL A 139 -12.20 -1.46 9.18
CA VAL A 139 -11.30 -2.09 8.22
C VAL A 139 -9.87 -1.96 8.76
N LEU A 140 -9.15 -3.07 8.82
CA LEU A 140 -7.72 -3.09 9.15
C LEU A 140 -6.92 -2.99 7.85
N GLU A 141 -6.50 -1.78 7.53
CA GLU A 141 -5.59 -1.47 6.41
C GLU A 141 -4.14 -1.42 6.92
N GLY A 142 -3.20 -1.74 6.04
CA GLY A 142 -1.75 -1.68 6.30
C GLY A 142 -1.08 -0.56 5.54
#